data_AF-A0A936W736-F1
#
_entry.id   AF-A0A936W736-F1
#
_cell.length_a   1.000
_cell.length_b   1.000
_cell.length_c   1.000
_cell.angle_alpha   90.00
_cell.angle_beta   90.00
_cell.angle_gamma   90.00
#
_symmetry.space_group_name_H-M   'P 1'
#
loop_
_entity.id
_entity.type
_entity.pdbx_description
1 polymer ?
#
loop_
_entity_poly.entity_id
_entity_poly.type
_entity_poly.pdbx_seq_one_letter_code
_entity_poly.pdbx_strand_id
1 'polypeptide(L)'
;MTVQFSTSDGTATTGDNDYTGIMNQLVTFRPGTTTAQSVNVTITNDNKVENSEIYNASLKFLNASGRNVTLGTLQRTGTITNDDAATVTLTGTQSLPEGNSGNTPFVFNATLNNPVQGGFNVAYTTNDGTATTANNDYVDNDGSLAFTGNAGEVKMITVNVMVISILKQMKPLR
;
A
#
# COMPACT_ATOMS: atom_id res chain seq x y z
N MET A 1 45.65 2.88 -0.25
CA MET A 1 44.95 3.64 -1.31
C MET A 1 43.52 3.88 -0.86
N THR A 2 42.86 4.90 -1.39
CA THR A 2 41.45 5.15 -1.05
C THR A 2 40.60 5.38 -2.27
N VAL A 3 39.30 5.10 -2.15
CA VAL A 3 38.24 5.45 -3.09
C VAL A 3 37.08 6.02 -2.28
N GLN A 4 36.21 6.79 -2.91
CA GLN A 4 34.96 7.24 -2.30
C GLN A 4 33.80 6.39 -2.82
N PHE A 5 32.96 5.93 -1.88
CA PHE A 5 31.71 5.25 -2.15
C PHE A 5 30.54 6.19 -1.87
N SER A 6 29.57 6.23 -2.78
CA SER A 6 28.33 6.97 -2.60
C SER A 6 27.15 6.18 -3.15
N THR A 7 25.97 6.37 -2.56
CA THR A 7 24.70 5.95 -3.14
C THR A 7 23.96 7.14 -3.75
N SER A 8 23.02 6.84 -4.64
CA SER A 8 22.07 7.81 -5.18
C SER A 8 20.73 7.13 -5.44
N ASP A 9 19.67 7.91 -5.37
CA ASP A 9 18.31 7.43 -5.55
C ASP A 9 18.12 6.77 -6.92
N GLY A 10 17.23 5.77 -6.93
CA GLY A 10 16.65 5.18 -8.13
C GLY A 10 15.14 5.31 -8.04
N THR A 11 14.41 4.19 -8.07
CA THR A 11 13.01 4.20 -7.64
C THR A 11 12.91 4.19 -6.11
N ALA A 12 13.86 3.54 -5.42
CA ALA A 12 14.06 3.69 -4.00
C ALA A 12 14.74 5.03 -3.75
N THR A 13 14.22 5.79 -2.82
CA THR A 13 14.65 7.15 -2.49
C THR A 13 14.92 7.32 -1.00
N THR A 14 15.88 8.17 -0.68
CA THR A 14 16.04 8.64 0.70
C THR A 14 14.87 9.49 1.20
N GLY A 15 14.05 10.02 0.29
CA GLY A 15 12.88 10.84 0.60
C GLY A 15 11.66 10.04 1.05
N ASP A 16 11.47 8.83 0.51
CA ASP A 16 10.47 7.85 0.98
C ASP A 16 11.02 6.95 2.09
N ASN A 17 12.27 7.19 2.50
CA ASN A 17 12.97 6.50 3.57
C ASN A 17 13.31 5.03 3.27
N ASP A 18 13.33 4.59 2.01
CA ASP A 18 13.60 3.20 1.61
C ASP A 18 15.00 2.72 2.05
N TYR A 19 15.97 3.64 2.06
CA TYR A 19 17.33 3.37 2.48
C TYR A 19 18.04 4.62 3.02
N THR A 20 19.10 4.41 3.79
CA THR A 20 19.98 5.49 4.24
C THR A 20 21.03 5.81 3.17
N GLY A 21 20.97 7.02 2.63
CA GLY A 21 21.95 7.53 1.67
C GLY A 21 23.37 7.61 2.25
N ILE A 22 24.36 7.27 1.43
CA ILE A 22 25.79 7.36 1.75
C ILE A 22 26.43 8.36 0.81
N MET A 23 27.08 9.38 1.35
CA MET A 23 27.76 10.40 0.57
C MET A 23 29.27 10.38 0.83
N ASN A 24 30.04 10.11 -0.23
CA ASN A 24 31.50 10.23 -0.28
C ASN A 24 32.23 9.46 0.84
N GLN A 25 31.72 8.31 1.25
CA GLN A 25 32.35 7.47 2.27
C GLN A 25 33.72 7.00 1.79
N LEU A 26 34.76 7.28 2.58
CA LEU A 26 36.12 6.89 2.24
C LEU A 26 36.35 5.40 2.53
N VAL A 27 36.68 4.64 1.50
CA VAL A 27 37.04 3.22 1.59
C VAL A 27 38.56 3.09 1.47
N THR A 28 39.21 2.48 2.46
CA THR A 28 40.68 2.38 2.53
C THR A 28 41.17 0.96 2.33
N PHE A 29 42.07 0.78 1.36
CA PHE A 29 42.79 -0.47 1.15
C PHE A 29 44.21 -0.34 1.72
N ARG A 30 44.55 -1.24 2.64
CA ARG A 30 45.87 -1.28 3.29
C ARG A 30 46.96 -1.72 2.29
N PRO A 31 48.20 -1.23 2.43
CA PRO A 31 49.32 -1.67 1.60
C PRO A 31 49.54 -3.19 1.70
N GLY A 32 49.91 -3.82 0.59
CA GLY A 32 50.26 -5.25 0.54
C GLY A 32 49.08 -6.21 0.65
N THR A 33 47.83 -5.74 0.57
CA THR A 33 46.64 -6.60 0.62
C THR A 33 45.80 -6.49 -0.64
N THR A 34 45.04 -7.55 -0.90
CA THR A 34 44.01 -7.62 -1.95
C THR A 34 42.63 -7.90 -1.33
N THR A 35 42.51 -7.82 -0.01
CA THR A 35 41.29 -8.07 0.73
C THR A 35 40.21 -7.08 0.32
N ALA A 36 39.04 -7.60 -0.06
CA ALA A 36 37.87 -6.79 -0.35
C ALA A 36 37.50 -5.93 0.86
N GLN A 37 37.02 -4.72 0.58
CA GLN A 37 36.41 -3.83 1.58
C GLN A 37 34.91 -3.83 1.33
N SER A 38 34.13 -3.94 2.41
CA SER A 38 32.66 -3.89 2.34
C SER A 38 32.17 -2.51 2.77
N VAL A 39 31.12 -2.04 2.11
CA VAL A 39 30.32 -0.89 2.54
C VAL A 39 28.89 -1.38 2.69
N ASN A 40 28.31 -1.19 3.86
CA ASN A 40 26.93 -1.60 4.15
C ASN A 40 26.01 -0.40 3.89
N VAL A 41 25.04 -0.59 3.00
CA VAL A 41 23.93 0.34 2.83
C VAL A 41 22.78 -0.17 3.69
N THR A 42 22.29 0.67 4.60
CA THR A 42 21.16 0.33 5.47
C THR A 42 19.86 0.51 4.71
N ILE A 43 19.04 -0.54 4.66
CA ILE A 43 17.67 -0.51 4.14
C ILE A 43 16.72 -0.28 5.31
N THR A 44 15.69 0.54 5.12
CA THR A 44 14.66 0.76 6.13
C THR A 44 13.51 -0.21 5.88
N ASN A 45 13.04 -0.85 6.93
CA ASN A 45 11.83 -1.66 6.90
C ASN A 45 10.64 -0.82 7.33
N ASP A 46 9.52 -0.91 6.62
CA ASP A 46 8.24 -0.38 7.07
C ASP A 46 7.10 -1.40 6.89
N ASN A 47 5.87 -0.95 6.68
CA ASN A 47 4.70 -1.80 6.44
C ASN A 47 3.91 -1.38 5.19
N LYS A 48 4.49 -0.54 4.33
CA LYS A 48 3.87 0.05 3.15
C LYS A 48 4.00 -0.95 2.01
N VAL A 49 2.88 -1.24 1.35
CA VAL A 49 2.92 -2.11 0.17
C VAL A 49 3.36 -1.29 -1.04
N GLU A 50 4.49 -1.67 -1.59
CA GLU A 50 5.14 -0.98 -2.71
C GLU A 50 5.59 -1.97 -3.78
N ASN A 51 6.04 -1.44 -4.92
CA ASN A 51 6.79 -2.27 -5.86
C ASN A 51 8.19 -2.58 -5.29
N SER A 52 8.86 -3.58 -5.85
CA SER A 52 10.31 -3.69 -5.60
C SER A 52 11.03 -2.52 -6.25
N GLU A 53 12.01 -1.97 -5.54
CA GLU A 53 12.65 -0.71 -5.91
C GLU A 53 14.16 -0.85 -6.01
N ILE A 54 14.81 0.16 -6.60
CA ILE A 54 16.26 0.17 -6.79
C ILE A 54 16.92 1.45 -6.30
N TYR A 55 18.14 1.34 -5.79
CA TYR A 55 19.06 2.45 -5.60
C TYR A 55 20.38 2.18 -6.34
N ASN A 56 21.17 3.22 -6.59
CA ASN A 56 22.43 3.11 -7.30
C ASN A 56 23.60 3.31 -6.34
N ALA A 57 24.65 2.49 -6.48
CA ALA A 57 25.90 2.59 -5.76
C ALA A 57 27.03 2.95 -6.74
N SER A 58 27.94 3.83 -6.32
CA SER A 58 29.03 4.30 -7.16
C SER A 58 30.36 4.40 -6.43
N LEU A 59 31.44 4.12 -7.15
CA LEU A 59 32.81 4.40 -6.75
C LEU A 59 33.35 5.60 -7.53
N LYS A 60 33.94 6.56 -6.81
CA LYS A 60 34.55 7.76 -7.39
C LYS A 60 35.86 8.10 -6.67
N PHE A 61 36.61 9.05 -7.22
CA PHE A 61 37.78 9.68 -6.57
C PHE A 61 38.83 8.70 -6.05
N LEU A 62 39.45 7.93 -6.94
CA LEU A 62 40.60 7.08 -6.61
C LEU A 62 41.81 7.94 -6.21
N ASN A 63 42.31 7.75 -4.99
CA ASN A 63 43.62 8.21 -4.56
C ASN A 63 44.60 7.03 -4.46
N ALA A 64 45.40 6.89 -5.50
CA ALA A 64 46.46 5.88 -5.60
C ALA A 64 47.87 6.45 -5.36
N SER A 65 48.02 7.70 -4.89
CA SER A 65 49.30 8.38 -4.65
C SER A 65 50.32 8.21 -5.80
N GLY A 66 49.87 8.44 -7.04
CA GLY A 66 50.72 8.38 -8.25
C GLY A 66 51.02 6.97 -8.79
N ARG A 67 50.52 5.90 -8.15
CA ARG A 67 50.66 4.53 -8.66
C ARG A 67 49.68 4.26 -9.81
N ASN A 68 50.05 3.37 -10.73
CA ASN A 68 49.20 2.94 -11.84
C ASN A 68 48.11 1.99 -11.37
N VAL A 69 46.98 2.55 -10.91
CA VAL A 69 45.79 1.82 -10.46
C VAL A 69 44.59 2.34 -11.25
N THR A 70 43.79 1.43 -11.77
CA THR A 70 42.54 1.75 -12.48
C THR A 70 41.35 1.21 -11.71
N LEU A 71 40.23 1.93 -11.78
CA LEU A 71 38.96 1.41 -11.30
C LEU A 71 38.30 0.58 -12.43
N GLY A 72 37.76 -0.57 -12.06
CA GLY A 72 36.97 -1.40 -12.96
C GLY A 72 35.51 -0.92 -13.04
N THR A 73 34.58 -1.73 -12.55
CA THR A 73 33.17 -1.35 -12.48
C THR A 73 32.95 -0.22 -11.48
N LEU A 74 32.41 0.90 -11.95
CA LEU A 74 32.19 2.10 -11.14
C LEU A 74 30.79 2.21 -10.56
N GLN A 75 29.81 1.50 -11.12
CA GLN A 75 28.40 1.62 -10.75
C GLN A 75 27.75 0.25 -10.64
N ARG A 76 26.87 0.10 -9.66
CA ARG A 76 26.01 -1.07 -9.45
C ARG A 76 24.64 -0.62 -8.96
N THR A 77 23.64 -1.46 -9.20
CA THR A 77 22.29 -1.27 -8.67
C THR A 77 22.10 -2.20 -7.48
N GLY A 78 21.55 -1.68 -6.39
CA GLY A 78 20.96 -2.46 -5.31
C GLY A 78 19.45 -2.51 -5.48
N THR A 79 18.85 -3.66 -5.22
CA THR A 79 17.39 -3.86 -5.28
C THR A 79 16.86 -4.10 -3.88
N ILE A 80 15.79 -3.38 -3.53
CA ILE A 80 14.99 -3.56 -2.31
C ILE A 80 13.72 -4.27 -2.73
N THR A 81 13.51 -5.48 -2.22
CA THR A 81 12.32 -6.27 -2.53
C THR A 81 11.26 -6.02 -1.46
N ASN A 82 10.09 -5.52 -1.87
CA ASN A 82 8.93 -5.36 -0.99
C ASN A 82 8.42 -6.73 -0.52
N ASP A 83 8.31 -6.92 0.79
CA ASP A 83 7.71 -8.09 1.44
C ASP A 83 6.43 -7.75 2.24
N ASP A 84 5.94 -6.53 2.09
CA ASP A 84 4.73 -6.04 2.75
C ASP A 84 3.42 -6.45 2.06
N ALA A 85 2.36 -6.55 2.87
CA ALA A 85 1.01 -6.87 2.42
C ALA A 85 -0.05 -6.04 3.15
N ALA A 86 -1.19 -5.85 2.49
CA ALA A 86 -2.35 -5.15 3.04
C ALA A 86 -3.64 -5.97 2.89
N THR A 87 -4.64 -5.65 3.70
CA THR A 87 -5.96 -6.30 3.73
C THR A 87 -7.04 -5.24 3.85
N VAL A 88 -8.11 -5.40 3.07
CA VAL A 88 -9.35 -4.64 3.23
C VAL A 88 -10.34 -5.49 4.02
N THR A 89 -10.78 -5.00 5.17
CA THR A 89 -11.76 -5.68 6.02
C THR A 89 -13.11 -5.00 5.90
N LEU A 90 -14.14 -5.78 5.59
CA LEU A 90 -15.52 -5.30 5.63
C LEU A 90 -16.08 -5.49 7.05
N THR A 91 -16.59 -4.41 7.62
CA THR A 91 -17.30 -4.40 8.90
C THR A 91 -18.61 -3.63 8.72
N GLY A 92 -19.52 -3.68 9.68
CA GLY A 92 -20.77 -2.92 9.56
C GLY A 92 -21.92 -3.54 10.31
N THR A 93 -23.10 -2.99 10.06
CA THR A 93 -24.30 -3.37 10.79
C THR A 93 -24.78 -4.76 10.38
N GLN A 94 -24.99 -5.62 11.37
CA GLN A 94 -25.42 -7.01 11.14
C GLN A 94 -26.94 -7.19 11.19
N SER A 95 -27.66 -6.35 11.94
CA SER A 95 -29.12 -6.41 12.06
C SER A 95 -29.68 -5.06 12.51
N LEU A 96 -30.69 -4.56 11.80
CA LEU A 96 -31.52 -3.43 12.20
C LEU A 96 -32.98 -3.73 11.88
N PRO A 97 -33.93 -3.13 12.61
CA PRO A 97 -35.32 -3.09 12.16
C PRO A 97 -35.44 -2.38 10.81
N GLU A 98 -36.40 -2.80 9.98
CA GLU A 98 -36.68 -2.16 8.68
C GLU A 98 -37.08 -0.69 8.79
N GLY A 99 -37.63 -0.28 9.95
CA GLY A 99 -38.16 1.06 10.21
C GLY A 99 -39.67 1.14 10.00
N ASN A 100 -40.25 2.30 10.30
CA ASN A 100 -41.71 2.50 10.19
C ASN A 100 -42.09 3.48 9.06
N SER A 101 -41.11 4.12 8.43
CA SER A 101 -41.28 5.01 7.28
C SER A 101 -39.95 5.24 6.56
N GLY A 102 -40.01 5.56 5.27
CA GLY A 102 -38.83 5.88 4.46
C GLY A 102 -37.89 4.69 4.23
N ASN A 103 -36.59 4.99 4.11
CA ASN A 103 -35.54 3.99 3.97
C ASN A 103 -34.71 3.94 5.27
N THR A 104 -34.31 2.73 5.66
CA THR A 104 -33.35 2.51 6.74
C THR A 104 -31.97 2.21 6.15
N PRO A 105 -30.96 3.06 6.39
CA PRO A 105 -29.62 2.83 5.86
C PRO A 105 -28.88 1.75 6.67
N PHE A 106 -28.42 0.70 5.98
CA PHE A 106 -27.42 -0.22 6.48
C PHE A 106 -26.05 0.24 6.00
N VAL A 107 -25.18 0.55 6.96
CA VAL A 107 -23.84 1.06 6.68
C VAL A 107 -22.81 -0.04 6.91
N PHE A 108 -21.99 -0.25 5.89
CA PHE A 108 -20.80 -1.11 5.93
C PHE A 108 -19.56 -0.26 5.69
N ASN A 109 -18.49 -0.60 6.39
CA ASN A 109 -17.20 0.06 6.32
C ASN A 109 -16.17 -0.93 5.79
N ALA A 110 -15.58 -0.61 4.64
CA ALA A 110 -14.40 -1.27 4.13
C ALA A 110 -13.16 -0.52 4.62
N THR A 111 -12.34 -1.17 5.44
CA THR A 111 -11.17 -0.55 6.10
C THR A 111 -9.88 -1.18 5.60
N LEU A 112 -8.95 -0.36 5.10
CA LEU A 112 -7.60 -0.75 4.72
C LEU A 112 -6.67 -0.71 5.95
N ASN A 113 -5.93 -1.79 6.22
CA ASN A 113 -5.08 -1.87 7.43
C ASN A 113 -3.68 -1.23 7.27
N ASN A 114 -3.05 -1.34 6.10
CA ASN A 114 -1.69 -0.90 5.83
C ASN A 114 -1.66 0.06 4.62
N PRO A 115 -0.65 0.95 4.52
CA PRO A 115 -0.56 1.83 3.38
C PRO A 115 -0.20 1.05 2.10
N VAL A 116 -0.65 1.54 0.95
CA VAL A 116 -0.42 0.95 -0.38
C VAL A 116 -0.05 2.06 -1.35
N GLN A 117 1.13 1.99 -1.93
CA GLN A 117 1.63 2.99 -2.88
C GLN A 117 0.69 3.10 -4.10
N GLY A 118 0.30 4.33 -4.42
CA GLY A 118 -0.52 4.63 -5.60
C GLY A 118 -2.03 4.34 -5.45
N GLY A 119 -2.46 3.75 -4.33
CA GLY A 119 -3.88 3.42 -4.11
C GLY A 119 -4.40 2.32 -5.05
N PHE A 120 -5.68 1.98 -4.91
CA PHE A 120 -6.32 0.92 -5.68
C PHE A 120 -7.85 0.98 -5.61
N ASN A 121 -8.52 0.21 -6.47
CA ASN A 121 -9.98 0.10 -6.49
C ASN A 121 -10.44 -1.29 -6.02
N VAL A 122 -11.55 -1.34 -5.30
CA VAL A 122 -12.23 -2.57 -4.90
C VAL A 122 -13.67 -2.52 -5.39
N ALA A 123 -14.03 -3.39 -6.32
CA ALA A 123 -15.42 -3.57 -6.72
C ALA A 123 -16.20 -4.30 -5.61
N TYR A 124 -17.46 -3.93 -5.43
CA TYR A 124 -18.37 -4.61 -4.51
C TYR A 124 -19.74 -4.75 -5.16
N THR A 125 -20.48 -5.77 -4.70
CA THR A 125 -21.84 -6.02 -5.14
C THR A 125 -22.77 -6.25 -3.96
N THR A 126 -24.04 -5.92 -4.13
CA THR A 126 -25.14 -6.34 -3.27
C THR A 126 -25.93 -7.41 -3.98
N ASN A 127 -26.20 -8.52 -3.31
CA ASN A 127 -26.85 -9.67 -3.93
C ASN A 127 -28.07 -10.07 -3.11
N ASP A 128 -29.11 -10.52 -3.83
CA ASP A 128 -30.33 -11.02 -3.21
C ASP A 128 -30.01 -12.19 -2.26
N GLY A 129 -30.65 -12.15 -1.10
CA GLY A 129 -30.67 -13.24 -0.13
C GLY A 129 -32.11 -13.63 0.15
N THR A 130 -32.49 -13.66 1.43
CA THR A 130 -33.92 -13.73 1.80
C THR A 130 -34.64 -12.41 1.57
N ALA A 131 -33.91 -11.29 1.69
CA ALA A 131 -34.35 -9.98 1.19
C ALA A 131 -33.99 -9.88 -0.29
N THR A 132 -34.91 -9.40 -1.10
CA THR A 132 -34.77 -9.33 -2.56
C THR A 132 -35.11 -7.95 -3.11
N THR A 133 -34.41 -7.54 -4.15
CA THR A 133 -34.74 -6.34 -4.93
C THR A 133 -36.11 -6.46 -5.62
N ALA A 134 -36.52 -7.66 -6.03
CA ALA A 134 -37.81 -7.91 -6.68
C ALA A 134 -39.03 -7.63 -5.77
N ASN A 135 -38.89 -7.85 -4.47
CA ASN A 135 -39.93 -7.52 -3.49
C ASN A 135 -39.79 -6.10 -2.92
N ASN A 136 -38.83 -5.32 -3.41
CA ASN A 136 -38.46 -4.03 -2.84
C ASN A 136 -38.08 -4.12 -1.35
N ASP A 137 -37.33 -5.15 -0.94
CA ASP A 137 -36.82 -5.22 0.44
C ASP A 137 -35.63 -4.27 0.63
N TYR A 138 -34.80 -4.10 -0.40
CA TYR A 138 -33.67 -3.18 -0.40
C TYR A 138 -33.38 -2.64 -1.81
N VAL A 139 -32.57 -1.59 -1.88
CA VAL A 139 -32.09 -1.00 -3.13
C VAL A 139 -30.70 -1.55 -3.44
N ASP A 140 -30.55 -2.16 -4.62
CA ASP A 140 -29.25 -2.59 -5.14
C ASP A 140 -28.28 -1.40 -5.21
N ASN A 141 -27.04 -1.64 -4.79
CA ASN A 141 -26.01 -0.61 -4.68
C ASN A 141 -24.64 -1.18 -5.07
N ASP A 142 -24.55 -1.88 -6.19
CA ASP A 142 -23.27 -2.29 -6.76
C ASP A 142 -22.36 -1.09 -7.07
N GLY A 143 -21.05 -1.27 -6.92
CA GLY A 143 -20.12 -0.18 -7.19
C GLY A 143 -18.65 -0.51 -7.04
N SER A 144 -17.85 0.56 -6.92
CA SER A 144 -16.41 0.47 -6.71
C SER A 144 -15.96 1.47 -5.65
N LEU A 145 -15.13 1.00 -4.72
CA LEU A 145 -14.47 1.81 -3.71
C LEU A 145 -13.09 2.20 -4.21
N ALA A 146 -12.79 3.49 -4.24
CA ALA A 146 -11.47 3.99 -4.60
C ALA A 146 -10.68 4.33 -3.33
N PHE A 147 -9.64 3.55 -3.04
CA PHE A 147 -8.70 3.80 -1.95
C PHE A 147 -7.52 4.62 -2.46
N THR A 148 -7.18 5.67 -1.71
CA THR A 148 -5.94 6.43 -1.93
C THR A 148 -4.70 5.70 -1.43
N GLY A 149 -4.88 4.66 -0.60
CA GLY A 149 -3.80 3.79 -0.11
C GLY A 149 -3.26 4.21 1.26
N ASN A 150 -4.03 4.95 2.07
CA ASN A 150 -3.59 5.32 3.41
C ASN A 150 -3.94 4.24 4.44
N ALA A 151 -3.05 3.99 5.39
CA ALA A 151 -3.35 3.09 6.50
C ALA A 151 -4.56 3.59 7.30
N GLY A 152 -5.49 2.69 7.61
CA GLY A 152 -6.74 3.03 8.30
C GLY A 152 -7.76 3.76 7.43
N GLU A 153 -7.54 3.87 6.11
CA GLU A 153 -8.53 4.46 5.20
C GLU A 153 -9.83 3.66 5.23
N VAL A 154 -10.97 4.36 5.42
CA VAL A 154 -12.31 3.76 5.47
C VAL A 154 -13.13 4.25 4.29
N LYS A 155 -13.79 3.31 3.61
CA LYS A 155 -14.81 3.59 2.60
C LYS A 155 -16.16 3.07 3.06
N MET A 156 -17.16 3.93 3.03
CA MET A 156 -18.53 3.59 3.41
C MET A 156 -19.30 3.05 2.22
N ILE A 157 -20.06 2.00 2.47
CA ILE A 157 -21.11 1.47 1.60
C ILE A 157 -22.42 1.61 2.33
N THR A 158 -23.41 2.24 1.71
CA THR A 158 -24.75 2.40 2.28
C THR A 158 -25.75 1.63 1.43
N VAL A 159 -26.37 0.62 2.01
CA VAL A 159 -27.46 -0.14 1.40
C VAL A 159 -28.76 0.30 2.05
N ASN A 160 -29.69 0.83 1.26
CA ASN A 160 -30.97 1.30 1.78
C ASN A 160 -31.99 0.16 1.80
N VAL A 161 -32.44 -0.21 2.99
CA VAL A 161 -33.60 -1.08 3.17
C VAL A 161 -34.86 -0.23 3.00
N MET A 162 -35.84 -0.76 2.28
CA MET A 162 -37.10 -0.07 2.01
C MET A 162 -38.17 -0.53 3.00
N VAL A 163 -38.85 0.41 3.65
CA VAL A 163 -40.04 0.08 4.43
C VAL A 163 -41.17 -0.26 3.47
N ILE A 164 -41.59 -1.53 3.45
CA ILE A 164 -42.78 -1.93 2.71
C ILE A 164 -43.98 -1.53 3.55
N SER A 165 -44.63 -0.42 3.19
CA SER A 165 -45.89 -0.03 3.82
C SER A 165 -46.97 -1.05 3.43
N ILE A 166 -47.11 -2.11 4.22
CA ILE A 166 -48.32 -2.94 4.16
C ILE A 166 -49.43 -2.06 4.71
N LEU A 167 -50.15 -1.40 3.79
CA LEU A 167 -51.58 -1.18 4.00
C LEU A 167 -52.14 -2.53 4.45
N LYS A 168 -52.45 -2.63 5.74
CA LYS A 168 -53.45 -3.58 6.24
C LYS A 168 -54.73 -3.30 5.45
N GLN A 169 -54.87 -3.89 4.27
CA GLN A 169 -56.18 -4.08 3.66
C GLN A 169 -56.86 -5.18 4.48
N MET A 170 -57.37 -4.79 5.65
CA MET A 170 -58.48 -5.50 6.24
C MET A 170 -59.63 -5.43 5.22
N LYS A 171 -59.83 -6.51 4.47
CA LYS A 171 -61.10 -6.71 3.77
C LYS A 171 -62.22 -6.65 4.82
N PRO A 172 -63.31 -5.90 4.59
CA PRO A 172 -64.42 -5.92 5.52
C PRO A 172 -65.03 -7.32 5.56
N LEU A 173 -65.15 -7.89 6.76
CA LEU A 173 -66.02 -9.04 6.98
C LEU A 173 -67.45 -8.62 6.65
N ARG A 174 -68.03 -9.24 5.63
CA ARG A 174 -69.48 -9.27 5.44
C ARG A 174 -70.10 -10.25 6.43
#